data_AF-A0A920SRJ8-F1
#
_entry.id   AF-A0A920SRJ8-F1
#
_cell.length_a   1.000
_cell.length_b   1.000
_cell.length_c   1.000
_cell.angle_alpha   90.00
_cell.angle_beta   90.00
_cell.angle_gamma   90.00
#
_symmetry.space_group_name_H-M   'P 1'
#
loop_
_entity.id
_entity.type
_entity.pdbx_description
1 polymer ?
#
loop_
_entity_poly.entity_id
_entity_poly.type
_entity_poly.pdbx_seq_one_letter_code
_entity_poly.pdbx_strand_id
1 'polypeptide(L)'
;MVASLLAGVVVELGNAAGLALPLIAVHLFVFYFGLLADDTPPVCLAAFAASAISRADPLKTGVQAFAYDIRTAILPFVFIFNPELLLIGVDSFGHGIVIFVVSLLAILASVLLRKGGYSSAVAGMKSHCYWW
;
A
#
# COMPACT_ATOMS: atom_id res chain seq x y z
N MET A 1 -12.10 -9.88 -10.96
CA MET A 1 -13.34 -10.66 -10.72
C MET A 1 -13.67 -10.75 -9.24
N VAL A 2 -12.72 -11.08 -8.36
CA VAL A 2 -12.94 -11.10 -6.90
C VAL A 2 -13.31 -9.72 -6.34
N ALA A 3 -12.64 -8.64 -6.76
CA ALA A 3 -12.94 -7.28 -6.29
C ALA A 3 -14.38 -6.83 -6.60
N SER A 4 -14.89 -7.12 -7.81
CA SER A 4 -16.25 -6.76 -8.22
C SER A 4 -17.33 -7.56 -7.47
N LEU A 5 -17.05 -8.81 -7.12
CA LEU A 5 -17.94 -9.67 -6.32
C LEU A 5 -17.95 -9.28 -4.84
N LEU A 6 -16.78 -9.00 -4.26
CA LEU A 6 -16.65 -8.62 -2.85
C LEU A 6 -17.11 -7.19 -2.59
N ALA A 7 -16.98 -6.28 -3.55
CA ALA A 7 -17.37 -4.88 -3.37
C ALA A 7 -18.87 -4.73 -3.08
N GLY A 8 -19.74 -5.51 -3.72
CA GLY A 8 -21.18 -5.50 -3.43
C GLY A 8 -21.48 -5.92 -1.99
N VAL A 9 -20.88 -7.02 -1.53
CA VAL A 9 -21.05 -7.54 -0.16
C VAL A 9 -20.54 -6.53 0.88
N VAL A 10 -19.40 -5.89 0.63
CA VAL A 10 -18.84 -4.88 1.55
C VAL A 10 -19.70 -3.62 1.62
N VAL A 11 -20.32 -3.21 0.51
CA VAL A 11 -21.26 -2.07 0.48
C VAL A 11 -22.56 -2.41 1.22
N GLU A 12 -23.12 -3.61 1.02
CA GLU A 12 -24.31 -4.06 1.74
C GLU A 12 -24.06 -4.14 3.25
N LEU A 13 -22.92 -4.71 3.67
CA LEU A 13 -22.53 -4.77 5.08
C LEU A 13 -22.23 -3.37 5.65
N GLY A 14 -21.60 -2.50 4.87
CA GLY A 14 -21.37 -1.10 5.25
C GLY A 14 -22.67 -0.35 5.49
N ASN A 15 -23.65 -0.51 4.59
CA ASN A 15 -24.96 0.11 4.72
C ASN A 15 -25.76 -0.46 5.90
N ALA A 16 -25.66 -1.77 6.16
CA ALA A 16 -26.25 -2.41 7.34
C ALA A 16 -25.59 -1.94 8.66
N ALA A 17 -24.31 -1.56 8.61
CA ALA A 17 -23.57 -0.96 9.73
C ALA A 17 -23.76 0.57 9.84
N GLY A 18 -24.58 1.19 8.97
CA GLY A 18 -24.84 2.63 8.96
C GLY A 18 -23.71 3.48 8.34
N LEU A 19 -22.75 2.87 7.65
CA LEU A 19 -21.65 3.54 6.97
C LEU A 19 -21.93 3.61 5.46
N ALA A 20 -22.27 4.80 4.97
CA ALA A 20 -22.43 5.06 3.54
C ALA A 20 -21.05 5.11 2.84
N LEU A 21 -20.55 3.95 2.42
CA LEU A 21 -19.27 3.85 1.71
C LEU A 21 -19.48 4.02 0.20
N PRO A 22 -18.77 4.95 -0.47
CA PRO A 22 -18.86 5.10 -1.91
C PRO A 22 -18.29 3.86 -2.62
N LEU A 23 -19.02 3.39 -3.64
CA LEU A 23 -18.74 2.11 -4.33
C LEU A 23 -17.31 2.02 -4.86
N ILE A 24 -16.79 3.11 -5.44
CA ILE A 24 -15.45 3.16 -6.04
C ILE A 24 -14.34 3.04 -4.98
N ALA A 25 -14.53 3.59 -3.78
CA ALA A 25 -13.57 3.46 -2.68
C ALA A 25 -13.45 2.00 -2.23
N VAL A 26 -14.57 1.28 -2.19
CA VAL A 26 -14.60 -0.15 -1.85
C VAL A 26 -13.91 -0.99 -2.92
N HIS A 27 -14.08 -0.67 -4.21
CA HIS A 27 -13.37 -1.37 -5.29
C HIS A 27 -11.85 -1.18 -5.17
N LEU A 28 -11.39 0.04 -4.91
CA LEU A 28 -9.96 0.34 -4.71
C LEU A 28 -9.42 -0.30 -3.43
N PHE A 29 -10.22 -0.39 -2.37
CA PHE A 29 -9.88 -1.10 -1.14
C PHE A 29 -9.58 -2.57 -1.39
N VAL A 30 -10.53 -3.29 -2.01
CA VAL A 30 -10.35 -4.72 -2.28
C VAL A 30 -9.23 -4.95 -3.30
N PHE A 31 -9.07 -4.04 -4.27
CA PHE A 31 -7.96 -4.09 -5.21
C PHE A 31 -6.59 -3.91 -4.53
N TYR A 32 -6.46 -2.95 -3.60
CA TYR A 32 -5.22 -2.70 -2.86
C TYR A 32 -4.84 -3.90 -1.98
N PHE A 33 -5.80 -4.52 -1.30
CA PHE A 33 -5.55 -5.77 -0.55
C PHE A 33 -5.24 -6.96 -1.47
N GLY A 34 -5.81 -7.00 -2.67
CA GLY A 34 -5.46 -8.00 -3.67
C GLY A 34 -4.00 -7.90 -4.14
N LEU A 35 -3.49 -6.68 -4.28
CA LEU A 35 -2.07 -6.44 -4.57
C LEU A 35 -1.18 -6.81 -3.37
N LEU A 36 -1.53 -6.35 -2.16
CA LEU A 36 -0.77 -6.71 -0.96
C LEU A 36 -0.76 -8.22 -0.66
N ALA A 37 -1.80 -8.96 -1.06
CA ALA A 37 -1.85 -10.40 -0.90
C ALA A 37 -0.80 -11.12 -1.77
N ASP A 38 -0.41 -10.52 -2.91
CA ASP A 38 0.62 -11.08 -3.80
C ASP A 38 2.01 -11.02 -3.15
N ASP A 39 2.26 -10.04 -2.27
CA ASP A 39 3.55 -9.88 -1.57
C ASP A 39 3.71 -10.81 -0.35
N THR A 40 2.71 -11.64 -0.01
CA THR A 40 2.81 -12.55 1.13
C THR A 40 3.80 -13.72 0.87
N PRO A 41 4.64 -14.12 1.86
CA PRO A 41 5.58 -15.23 1.70
C PRO A 41 4.82 -16.56 1.83
N PRO A 42 4.24 -17.09 0.74
CA PRO A 42 4.88 -18.05 -0.17
C PRO A 42 4.57 -17.80 -1.66
N VAL A 43 3.87 -16.71 -1.97
CA VAL A 43 3.33 -16.38 -3.31
C VAL A 43 4.06 -15.20 -3.95
N CYS A 44 4.88 -14.43 -3.21
CA CYS A 44 5.64 -13.25 -3.69
C CYS A 44 6.60 -13.54 -4.88
N LEU A 45 6.02 -13.58 -6.08
CA LEU A 45 6.71 -13.96 -7.33
C LEU A 45 7.80 -12.94 -7.70
N ALA A 46 7.55 -11.65 -7.44
CA ALA A 46 8.50 -10.58 -7.74
C ALA A 46 9.79 -10.70 -6.92
N ALA A 47 9.69 -10.95 -5.62
CA ALA A 47 10.86 -11.14 -4.76
C ALA A 47 11.61 -12.44 -5.09
N PHE A 48 10.89 -13.51 -5.45
CA PHE A 48 11.50 -14.78 -5.85
C PHE A 48 12.26 -14.64 -7.18
N ALA A 49 11.69 -13.94 -8.17
CA ALA A 49 12.39 -13.64 -9.43
C ALA A 49 13.63 -12.75 -9.21
N ALA A 50 13.53 -11.72 -8.37
CA ALA A 50 14.67 -10.86 -8.03
C ALA A 50 15.79 -11.62 -7.29
N SER A 51 15.42 -12.58 -6.42
CA SER A 51 16.38 -13.44 -5.71
C SER A 51 17.15 -14.36 -6.67
N ALA A 52 16.51 -14.85 -7.74
CA ALA A 52 17.15 -15.67 -8.76
C ALA A 52 18.24 -14.92 -9.53
N ILE A 53 18.04 -13.62 -9.79
CA ILE A 53 19.03 -12.75 -10.46
C ILE A 53 20.17 -12.39 -9.49
N SER A 54 19.85 -12.09 -8.23
CA SER A 54 20.82 -11.68 -7.20
C SER A 54 21.52 -12.83 -6.47
N ARG A 55 21.18 -14.09 -6.79
CA ARG A 55 21.64 -15.31 -6.10
C ARG A 55 21.38 -15.31 -4.59
N ALA A 56 20.35 -14.59 -4.16
CA ALA A 56 19.90 -14.56 -2.76
C ALA A 56 18.92 -15.69 -2.47
N ASP A 57 18.68 -15.96 -1.19
CA ASP A 57 17.65 -16.91 -0.76
C ASP A 57 16.25 -16.31 -1.03
N PRO A 58 15.39 -16.96 -1.85
CA PRO A 58 14.08 -16.45 -2.23
C PRO A 58 13.16 -16.25 -1.02
N LEU A 59 13.19 -17.17 -0.06
CA LEU A 59 12.29 -17.12 1.09
C LEU A 59 12.69 -15.99 2.04
N LYS A 60 14.00 -15.80 2.27
CA LYS A 60 14.49 -14.67 3.09
C LYS A 60 14.21 -13.33 2.42
N THR A 61 14.38 -13.25 1.11
CA THR A 61 14.12 -12.03 0.33
C THR A 61 12.64 -11.67 0.35
N GLY A 62 11.75 -12.67 0.18
CA GLY A 62 10.30 -12.48 0.26
C GLY A 62 9.80 -12.05 1.64
N VAL A 63 10.32 -12.66 2.72
CA VAL A 63 9.97 -12.25 4.10
C VAL A 63 10.44 -10.82 4.39
N GLN A 64 11.64 -10.46 3.92
CA GLN A 64 12.16 -9.11 4.09
C GLN A 64 11.34 -8.07 3.29
N ALA A 65 10.95 -8.39 2.06
CA ALA A 65 10.08 -7.54 1.24
C ALA A 65 8.71 -7.34 1.91
N PHE A 66 8.05 -8.43 2.32
CA PHE A 66 6.77 -8.38 3.01
C PHE A 66 6.82 -7.55 4.30
N ALA A 67 7.91 -7.62 5.06
CA ALA A 67 8.09 -6.81 6.27
C ALA A 67 8.19 -5.29 5.98
N TYR A 68 8.54 -4.89 4.76
CA TYR A 68 8.42 -3.50 4.31
C TYR A 68 7.00 -3.16 3.86
N ASP A 69 6.31 -4.08 3.19
CA ASP A 69 4.96 -3.86 2.64
C ASP A 69 3.86 -3.83 3.71
N ILE A 70 4.01 -4.58 4.80
CA ILE A 70 3.04 -4.53 5.92
C ILE A 70 2.88 -3.12 6.51
N ARG A 71 3.91 -2.26 6.37
CA ARG A 71 3.86 -0.87 6.85
C ARG A 71 2.96 0.03 6.01
N THR A 72 2.73 -0.31 4.75
CA THR A 72 1.83 0.45 3.86
C THR A 72 0.40 -0.08 3.88
N ALA A 73 0.17 -1.27 4.45
CA ALA A 73 -1.16 -1.90 4.62
C ALA A 73 -2.18 -1.08 5.43
N ILE A 74 -1.75 -0.02 6.14
CA ILE A 74 -2.65 0.90 6.83
C ILE A 74 -3.36 1.90 5.90
N LEU A 75 -2.76 2.20 4.74
CA LEU A 75 -3.27 3.15 3.76
C LEU A 75 -4.73 2.89 3.32
N PRO A 76 -5.17 1.65 3.05
CA PRO A 76 -6.53 1.37 2.63
C PRO A 76 -7.62 1.68 3.64
N PHE A 77 -7.29 1.63 4.93
CA PHE A 77 -8.22 2.06 5.96
C PHE A 77 -8.39 3.59 5.95
N VAL A 78 -7.31 4.34 5.69
CA VAL A 78 -7.34 5.81 5.69
C VAL A 78 -8.29 6.35 4.61
N PHE A 79 -8.27 5.79 3.40
CA PHE A 79 -9.13 6.28 2.31
C PHE A 79 -10.58 5.78 2.38
N ILE A 80 -10.87 4.69 3.09
CA ILE A 80 -12.26 4.26 3.35
C ILE A 80 -12.95 5.18 4.33
N PHE A 81 -12.25 5.61 5.39
CA PHE A 81 -12.81 6.49 6.42
C PHE A 81 -12.80 7.97 6.02
N ASN A 82 -11.97 8.36 5.05
CA ASN A 82 -11.93 9.73 4.51
C ASN A 82 -12.03 9.70 2.97
N PRO A 83 -13.25 9.51 2.41
CA PRO A 83 -13.45 9.51 0.95
C PRO A 83 -13.14 10.87 0.29
N GLU A 84 -12.97 11.94 1.08
CA GLU A 84 -12.46 13.23 0.60
C GLU A 84 -11.05 13.13 0.00
N LEU A 85 -10.21 12.19 0.47
CA LEU A 85 -8.91 11.90 -0.14
C LEU A 85 -9.03 11.37 -1.59
N LEU A 86 -10.18 10.79 -1.93
CA LEU A 86 -10.48 10.26 -3.27
C LEU A 86 -11.22 11.30 -4.15
N LEU A 87 -11.30 12.56 -3.70
CA LEU A 87 -12.05 13.65 -4.36
C LEU A 87 -13.56 13.37 -4.56
N ILE A 88 -14.14 12.45 -3.78
CA ILE A 88 -15.57 12.15 -3.86
C ILE A 88 -16.31 13.12 -2.93
N GLY A 89 -17.15 13.99 -3.50
CA GLY A 89 -17.93 15.00 -2.75
C GLY A 89 -17.24 16.36 -2.59
N VAL A 90 -16.21 16.67 -3.38
CA VAL A 90 -15.53 17.98 -3.34
C VAL A 90 -16.23 18.97 -4.29
N ASP A 91 -17.13 19.77 -3.73
CA ASP A 91 -17.87 20.81 -4.49
C ASP A 91 -17.06 22.11 -4.70
N SER A 92 -15.88 22.23 -4.10
CA SER A 92 -15.03 23.44 -4.14
C SER A 92 -13.62 23.13 -4.66
N PHE A 93 -13.23 23.83 -5.74
CA PHE A 93 -11.89 23.71 -6.36
C PHE A 93 -10.75 24.03 -5.37
N GLY A 94 -11.02 24.88 -4.37
CA GLY A 94 -10.06 25.22 -3.31
C GLY A 94 -9.81 24.08 -2.33
N HIS A 95 -10.84 23.31 -1.97
CA HIS A 95 -10.70 22.17 -1.05
C HIS A 95 -9.90 21.02 -1.70
N GLY A 96 -10.11 20.78 -2.99
CA GLY A 96 -9.35 19.76 -3.74
C GLY A 96 -7.85 20.05 -3.79
N ILE A 97 -7.46 21.33 -3.97
CA ILE A 97 -6.05 21.74 -3.97
C ILE A 97 -5.42 21.54 -2.59
N VAL A 98 -6.13 21.87 -1.51
CA VAL A 98 -5.62 21.69 -0.15
C VAL A 98 -5.38 20.21 0.16
N ILE A 99 -6.32 19.33 -0.19
CA ILE A 99 -6.16 17.87 -0.01
C ILE A 99 -4.95 17.38 -0.82
N PHE A 100 -4.81 17.80 -2.09
CA PHE A 100 -3.67 17.43 -2.93
C PHE A 100 -2.33 17.85 -2.32
N VAL A 101 -2.22 19.09 -1.84
CA VAL A 101 -0.99 19.63 -1.24
C VAL A 101 -0.67 18.91 0.08
N VAL A 102 -1.66 18.67 0.93
CA VAL A 102 -1.47 17.96 2.21
C VAL A 102 -1.06 16.50 1.96
N SER A 103 -1.70 15.80 1.01
CA SER A 103 -1.31 14.44 0.63
C SER A 103 0.09 14.39 0.04
N LEU A 104 0.46 15.34 -0.82
CA LEU A 104 1.81 15.44 -1.39
C LEU A 104 2.87 15.65 -0.29
N LEU A 105 2.61 16.59 0.63
CA LEU A 105 3.50 16.87 1.76
C LEU A 105 3.58 15.68 2.72
N ALA A 106 2.48 14.96 2.95
CA ALA A 106 2.45 13.77 3.79
C ALA A 106 3.30 12.62 3.19
N ILE A 107 3.21 12.39 1.87
CA ILE A 107 4.06 11.40 1.19
C ILE A 107 5.52 11.84 1.24
N LEU A 108 5.81 13.12 0.98
CA LEU A 108 7.18 13.65 1.01
C LEU A 108 7.79 13.54 2.41
N ALA A 109 7.06 13.95 3.44
CA ALA A 109 7.50 13.88 4.84
C ALA A 109 7.75 12.44 5.28
N SER A 110 6.85 11.52 4.92
CA SER A 110 6.97 10.10 5.28
C SER A 110 8.10 9.37 4.53
N VAL A 111 8.54 9.88 3.37
CA VAL A 111 9.78 9.45 2.69
C VAL A 111 11.02 10.05 3.36
N LEU A 112 11.00 11.35 3.70
CA LEU A 112 12.14 12.03 4.33
C LEU A 112 12.46 11.46 5.71
N LEU A 113 11.44 11.19 6.54
CA LEU A 113 11.62 10.52 7.84
C LEU A 113 12.24 9.13 7.70
N ARG A 114 12.00 8.44 6.58
CA ARG A 114 12.57 7.12 6.30
C ARG A 114 13.97 7.17 5.68
N LYS A 115 14.38 8.27 5.04
CA LYS A 115 15.74 8.41 4.47
C LYS A 115 16.85 8.24 5.51
N GLY A 116 16.60 8.63 6.77
CA GLY A 116 17.53 8.41 7.89
C GLY A 116 17.76 6.93 8.24
N GLY A 117 16.78 6.05 7.98
CA GLY A 117 16.90 4.59 8.19
C GLY A 117 17.25 3.81 6.91
N TYR A 118 16.95 4.36 5.73
CA TYR A 118 17.27 3.74 4.44
C TYR A 118 18.78 3.69 4.17
N SER A 119 19.52 4.71 4.59
CA SER A 119 20.99 4.74 4.47
C SER A 119 21.67 3.63 5.27
N SER A 120 21.17 3.33 6.48
CA SER A 120 21.67 2.28 7.35
C SER A 120 21.20 0.86 6.95
N ALA A 121 19.98 0.72 6.41
CA ALA A 121 19.50 -0.56 5.86
C ALA A 121 20.22 -0.97 4.56
N VAL A 122 20.51 0.00 3.67
CA VAL A 122 21.30 -0.24 2.45
C VAL A 122 22.78 -0.48 2.77
N ALA A 123 23.33 0.17 3.80
CA ALA A 123 24.69 -0.10 4.27
C ALA A 123 24.87 -1.54 4.81
N GLY A 124 23.86 -2.07 5.54
CA GLY A 124 23.87 -3.46 6.02
C GLY A 124 23.69 -4.51 4.93
N MET A 125 23.01 -4.18 3.82
CA MET A 125 22.89 -5.08 2.67
C MET A 125 24.16 -5.13 1.81
N LYS A 126 24.94 -4.03 1.77
CA LYS A 126 26.25 -4.00 1.11
C LYS A 126 27.30 -4.87 1.78
N SER A 127 27.22 -5.12 3.09
CA SER A 127 28.23 -5.94 3.78
C SER A 127 28.11 -7.45 3.53
N HIS A 128 26.95 -7.93 3.08
CA HIS A 128 26.71 -9.37 2.83
C HIS A 128 26.70 -9.74 1.33
N CYS A 129 26.44 -8.78 0.44
CA CYS A 129 26.56 -8.91 -1.01
C CYS A 129 27.87 -8.28 -1.50
N TYR A 130 28.95 -9.06 -1.47
CA TYR A 130 30.29 -8.69 -1.95
C TYR A 130 30.39 -8.69 -3.50
N TRP A 131 29.39 -8.17 -4.22
CA TRP A 131 29.39 -8.11 -5.70
C TRP A 131 28.69 -6.86 -6.26
N TRP A 132 28.81 -5.74 -5.54
CA TRP A 132 29.01 -4.42 -6.16
C TRP A 132 30.43 -3.98 -5.90
#